data_AF-A0A2S0N5P7-F1
#
_entry.id   AF-A0A2S0N5P7-F1
#
_cell.length_a   1.000
_cell.length_b   1.000
_cell.length_c   1.000
_cell.angle_alpha   90.00
_cell.angle_beta   90.00
_cell.angle_gamma   90.00
#
_symmetry.space_group_name_H-M   'P 1'
#
loop_
_entity.id
_entity.type
_entity.pdbx_description
1 polymer ?
#
loop_
_entity_poly.entity_id
_entity_poly.type
_entity_poly.pdbx_seq_one_letter_code
_entity_poly.pdbx_strand_id
1 'polypeptide(L)'
;MRFKLTRLVFSIGCFACILAMPVAQAADGISGYFAKQSPLNAEASVKASAISQDDPSIPDWLKKSEKLEAMLSSGDRGEVKNPKVVSKVETPVQGLNGFVVQADIMNDQHPEGKQELFVFYTDKSSRYLFVGMLIDMEKERDLNLMTERYVRGTLADNPANALRPQGMHGLVVDGSKDSKAAPVQFVVDLGHESGRSSLLNVVRLQQSLVKSGKKTRGLRIVLVSAGKDEKATGAMAMAMGYQKVSGDGIQRLMEFAEKGKDTPWMEPSRLRKEAKLKQAMGLGIFQLEDNSNQAMLARLDTLPLVYDTKGESVKYVMLPQSRQDWETLLTR
;
A
#
# COMPACT_ATOMS: atom_id res chain seq x y z
N MET A 1 47.75 -31.77 -39.01
CA MET A 1 46.78 -32.78 -39.47
C MET A 1 45.38 -32.16 -39.41
N ARG A 2 44.74 -32.04 -40.57
CA ARG A 2 43.35 -31.58 -40.74
C ARG A 2 42.45 -32.82 -40.74
N PHE A 3 41.29 -32.75 -40.10
CA PHE A 3 40.12 -33.53 -40.51
C PHE A 3 38.91 -32.59 -40.60
N LYS A 4 38.34 -32.54 -41.80
CA LYS A 4 37.06 -31.94 -42.18
C LYS A 4 35.96 -32.99 -41.96
N LEU A 5 34.73 -32.54 -41.71
CA LEU A 5 33.49 -33.15 -42.25
C LEU A 5 32.38 -32.07 -42.16
N THR A 6 32.17 -31.29 -43.22
CA THR A 6 31.07 -31.33 -44.21
C THR A 6 29.70 -30.81 -43.75
N ARG A 7 29.26 -29.82 -44.53
CA ARG A 7 27.93 -29.20 -44.60
C ARG A 7 26.84 -30.22 -44.95
N LEU A 8 25.61 -29.95 -44.53
CA LEU A 8 24.47 -30.11 -45.42
C LEU A 8 23.78 -28.75 -45.60
N VAL A 9 23.69 -28.36 -46.86
CA VAL A 9 22.90 -27.26 -47.39
C VAL A 9 21.61 -27.89 -47.89
N PHE A 10 20.45 -27.30 -47.60
CA PHE A 10 19.39 -27.27 -48.59
C PHE A 10 18.86 -25.84 -48.72
N SER A 11 18.83 -25.43 -49.97
CA SER A 11 18.61 -24.10 -50.48
C SER A 11 17.15 -23.93 -50.93
N ILE A 12 16.73 -22.65 -50.92
CA ILE A 12 15.82 -21.98 -51.87
C ILE A 12 14.31 -22.26 -51.75
N GLY A 13 13.61 -21.17 -51.47
CA GLY A 13 12.19 -20.97 -51.76
C GLY A 13 11.83 -19.49 -51.61
N CYS A 14 12.25 -18.68 -52.58
CA CYS A 14 11.93 -17.26 -52.68
C CYS A 14 10.49 -17.12 -53.18
N PHE A 15 9.61 -16.40 -52.46
CA PHE A 15 8.45 -15.74 -53.05
C PHE A 15 8.08 -14.51 -52.24
N ALA A 16 8.24 -13.34 -52.87
CA ALA A 16 7.70 -12.08 -52.42
C ALA A 16 6.17 -12.09 -52.60
N CYS A 17 5.44 -11.82 -51.52
CA CYS A 17 4.09 -11.26 -51.57
C CYS A 17 4.00 -10.18 -50.49
N ILE A 18 4.17 -8.93 -50.93
CA ILE A 18 3.54 -7.78 -50.28
C ILE A 18 2.04 -8.00 -50.45
N LEU A 19 1.27 -8.05 -49.36
CA LEU A 19 -0.12 -7.60 -49.31
C LEU A 19 -0.63 -7.63 -47.85
N ALA A 20 -1.08 -6.45 -47.42
CA ALA A 20 -2.15 -6.16 -46.47
C ALA A 20 -2.12 -6.83 -45.08
N MET A 21 -1.90 -5.99 -44.08
CA MET A 21 -2.43 -6.16 -42.72
C MET A 21 -3.91 -6.57 -42.77
N PRO A 22 -4.32 -7.44 -41.84
CA PRO A 22 -5.46 -7.16 -41.01
C PRO A 22 -4.92 -6.82 -39.62
N VAL A 23 -5.09 -5.55 -39.23
CA VAL A 23 -5.20 -5.20 -37.81
C VAL A 23 -6.48 -5.89 -37.34
N ALA A 24 -6.34 -7.13 -36.90
CA ALA A 24 -7.37 -7.78 -36.11
C ALA A 24 -7.31 -7.14 -34.73
N GLN A 25 -8.01 -6.01 -34.61
CA GLN A 25 -8.44 -5.43 -33.35
C GLN A 25 -9.45 -6.43 -32.76
N ALA A 26 -8.93 -7.50 -32.17
CA ALA A 26 -9.74 -8.38 -31.34
C ALA A 26 -10.16 -7.55 -30.12
N ALA A 27 -11.46 -7.32 -30.02
CA ALA A 27 -12.11 -6.79 -28.85
C ALA A 27 -12.00 -7.82 -27.71
N ASP A 28 -10.81 -7.94 -27.12
CA ASP A 28 -10.67 -8.55 -25.82
C ASP A 28 -11.35 -7.62 -24.82
N GLY A 29 -12.48 -8.08 -24.30
CA GLY A 29 -13.27 -7.35 -23.32
C GLY A 29 -12.39 -6.87 -22.18
N ILE A 30 -12.58 -5.62 -21.77
CA ILE A 30 -11.73 -4.89 -20.82
C ILE A 30 -11.64 -5.61 -19.45
N SER A 31 -12.48 -6.61 -19.19
CA SER A 31 -12.39 -7.49 -18.01
C SER A 31 -11.09 -8.29 -17.90
N GLY A 32 -10.44 -8.64 -19.02
CA GLY A 32 -9.14 -9.36 -19.00
C GLY A 32 -7.97 -8.49 -18.52
N TYR A 33 -8.17 -7.17 -18.44
CA TYR A 33 -7.16 -6.18 -18.08
C TYR A 33 -7.19 -5.79 -16.59
N PHE A 34 -8.18 -6.25 -15.81
CA PHE A 34 -8.27 -5.99 -14.37
C PHE A 34 -7.82 -7.23 -13.60
N ALA A 35 -6.78 -7.07 -12.78
CA ALA A 35 -6.02 -8.19 -12.30
C ALA A 35 -6.65 -8.92 -11.10
N LYS A 36 -6.40 -10.24 -11.04
CA LYS A 36 -6.55 -11.06 -9.84
C LYS A 36 -5.47 -10.72 -8.82
N GLN A 37 -5.85 -10.75 -7.55
CA GLN A 37 -5.00 -10.39 -6.42
C GLN A 37 -3.79 -11.34 -6.25
N SER A 38 -2.61 -10.80 -5.93
CA SER A 38 -1.36 -11.56 -5.73
C SER A 38 -0.85 -11.50 -4.28
N PRO A 39 -0.21 -12.57 -3.75
CA PRO A 39 0.23 -12.66 -2.36
C PRO A 39 1.58 -12.01 -2.01
N LEU A 40 1.55 -11.07 -1.06
CA LEU A 40 2.72 -10.49 -0.39
C LEU A 40 3.15 -11.34 0.79
N ASN A 41 4.44 -11.54 1.04
CA ASN A 41 4.92 -12.07 2.32
C ASN A 41 6.37 -11.66 2.59
N ALA A 42 6.57 -10.94 3.69
CA ALA A 42 7.69 -10.94 4.65
C ALA A 42 7.18 -10.20 5.92
N GLU A 43 7.78 -10.35 7.12
CA GLU A 43 7.17 -10.05 8.44
C GLU A 43 7.61 -8.73 9.11
N ALA A 44 6.65 -8.01 9.70
CA ALA A 44 6.90 -6.77 10.44
C ALA A 44 7.41 -7.03 11.86
N SER A 45 8.32 -6.19 12.33
CA SER A 45 9.00 -6.29 13.62
C SER A 45 8.15 -5.93 14.85
N VAL A 46 6.81 -5.90 14.73
CA VAL A 46 5.90 -5.75 15.87
C VAL A 46 5.49 -7.13 16.36
N LYS A 47 5.68 -7.38 17.65
CA LYS A 47 5.22 -8.60 18.32
C LYS A 47 4.06 -8.27 19.24
N ALA A 48 2.87 -8.72 18.87
CA ALA A 48 1.70 -8.69 19.71
C ALA A 48 1.04 -10.07 19.70
N SER A 49 0.57 -10.52 20.86
CA SER A 49 -0.14 -11.78 21.02
C SER A 49 -1.57 -11.50 21.46
N ALA A 50 -2.51 -12.25 20.88
CA ALA A 50 -3.88 -12.29 21.40
C ALA A 50 -3.84 -12.67 22.89
N ILE A 51 -4.71 -12.05 23.68
CA ILE A 51 -4.78 -12.26 25.12
C ILE A 51 -6.23 -12.45 25.53
N SER A 52 -6.48 -13.33 26.49
CA SER A 52 -7.80 -13.55 27.05
C SER A 52 -8.10 -12.53 28.17
N GLN A 53 -9.37 -12.16 28.36
CA GLN A 53 -9.75 -11.15 29.37
C GLN A 53 -9.41 -11.57 30.81
N ASP A 54 -9.33 -12.87 31.07
CA ASP A 54 -9.00 -13.46 32.37
C ASP A 54 -7.49 -13.56 32.63
N ASP A 55 -6.64 -13.20 31.66
CA ASP A 55 -5.19 -13.30 31.79
C ASP A 55 -4.68 -12.50 33.01
N PRO A 56 -3.90 -13.13 33.90
CA PRO A 56 -3.45 -12.50 35.15
C PRO A 56 -2.45 -11.37 34.94
N SER A 57 -1.84 -11.28 33.76
CA SER A 57 -0.91 -10.19 33.41
C SER A 57 -1.62 -8.90 33.00
N ILE A 58 -2.93 -8.93 32.73
CA ILE A 58 -3.73 -7.74 32.46
C ILE A 58 -4.01 -7.02 33.80
N PRO A 59 -3.67 -5.72 33.93
CA PRO A 59 -4.00 -4.95 35.13
C PRO A 59 -5.51 -4.92 35.41
N ASP A 60 -5.90 -5.04 36.69
CA ASP A 60 -7.32 -5.06 37.08
C ASP A 60 -8.12 -3.85 36.60
N TRP A 61 -7.49 -2.66 36.56
CA TRP A 61 -8.15 -1.45 36.07
C TRP A 61 -8.39 -1.48 34.55
N LEU A 62 -7.61 -2.26 33.81
CA LEU A 62 -7.77 -2.45 32.36
C LEU A 62 -8.85 -3.49 32.04
N LYS A 63 -9.21 -4.34 33.02
CA LYS A 63 -10.36 -5.26 32.93
C LYS A 63 -11.70 -4.58 33.22
N LYS A 64 -11.68 -3.39 33.83
CA LYS A 64 -12.90 -2.67 34.27
C LYS A 64 -13.41 -1.75 33.15
N SER A 65 -14.41 -2.23 32.41
CA SER A 65 -15.01 -1.51 31.27
C SER A 65 -15.41 -0.08 31.63
N GLU A 66 -16.20 0.10 32.69
CA GLU A 66 -16.70 1.42 33.13
C GLU A 66 -15.59 2.45 33.37
N LYS A 67 -14.45 2.00 33.94
CA LYS A 67 -13.31 2.88 34.20
C LYS A 67 -12.65 3.32 32.90
N LEU A 68 -12.53 2.41 31.93
CA LEU A 68 -11.97 2.73 30.61
C LEU A 68 -12.90 3.61 29.79
N GLU A 69 -14.21 3.37 29.83
CA GLU A 69 -15.22 4.22 29.20
C GLU A 69 -15.13 5.65 29.73
N ALA A 70 -15.08 5.82 31.04
CA ALA A 70 -14.93 7.13 31.68
C ALA A 70 -13.60 7.82 31.36
N MET A 71 -12.50 7.06 31.22
CA MET A 71 -11.18 7.62 30.90
C MET A 71 -11.02 7.99 29.43
N LEU A 72 -11.65 7.25 28.52
CA LEU A 72 -11.48 7.41 27.08
C LEU A 72 -12.53 8.29 26.43
N SER A 73 -13.72 8.37 27.03
CA SER A 73 -14.77 9.27 26.58
C SER A 73 -14.33 10.72 26.80
N SER A 74 -14.28 11.49 25.73
CA SER A 74 -14.04 12.94 25.78
C SER A 74 -15.06 13.63 24.90
N GLY A 75 -15.51 14.83 25.29
CA GLY A 75 -16.54 15.59 24.56
C GLY A 75 -16.29 15.69 23.06
N ASP A 76 -15.02 15.80 22.64
CA ASP A 76 -14.64 15.93 21.23
C ASP A 76 -14.51 14.59 20.47
N ARG A 77 -14.36 13.45 21.17
CA ARG A 77 -14.17 12.13 20.54
C ARG A 77 -15.48 11.33 20.46
N GLY A 78 -16.42 11.63 21.33
CA GLY A 78 -17.65 10.87 21.50
C GLY A 78 -17.61 9.95 22.71
N GLU A 79 -18.70 9.22 22.88
CA GLU A 79 -18.87 8.23 23.94
C GLU A 79 -18.14 6.94 23.56
N VAL A 80 -17.31 6.42 24.47
CA VAL A 80 -16.61 5.14 24.28
C VAL A 80 -17.39 4.03 24.98
N LYS A 81 -17.64 2.92 24.27
CA LYS A 81 -18.35 1.74 24.79
C LYS A 81 -17.61 0.44 24.55
N ASN A 82 -17.91 -0.56 25.38
CA ASN A 82 -17.43 -1.93 25.25
C ASN A 82 -15.89 -2.10 25.17
N PRO A 83 -15.06 -1.32 25.90
CA PRO A 83 -13.61 -1.50 25.88
C PRO A 83 -13.22 -2.90 26.36
N LYS A 84 -12.39 -3.58 25.56
CA LYS A 84 -11.85 -4.91 25.88
C LYS A 84 -10.39 -5.03 25.46
N VAL A 85 -9.57 -5.72 26.26
CA VAL A 85 -8.15 -5.94 25.94
C VAL A 85 -8.02 -7.04 24.89
N VAL A 86 -7.54 -6.73 23.70
CA VAL A 86 -7.49 -7.70 22.59
C VAL A 86 -6.09 -8.25 22.34
N SER A 87 -5.04 -7.57 22.79
CA SER A 87 -3.67 -8.04 22.62
C SER A 87 -2.74 -7.52 23.70
N LYS A 88 -1.69 -8.29 23.97
CA LYS A 88 -0.51 -7.88 24.71
C LYS A 88 0.63 -7.59 23.73
N VAL A 89 1.39 -6.55 23.99
CA VAL A 89 2.42 -6.02 23.08
C VAL A 89 3.77 -6.10 23.77
N GLU A 90 4.74 -6.68 23.08
CA GLU A 90 6.14 -6.59 23.49
C GLU A 90 6.65 -5.17 23.20
N THR A 91 7.06 -4.45 24.25
CA THR A 91 7.59 -3.09 24.13
C THR A 91 9.11 -3.08 24.17
N PRO A 92 9.78 -2.24 23.35
CA PRO A 92 11.24 -2.11 23.39
C PRO A 92 11.74 -1.41 24.66
N VAL A 93 10.86 -0.75 25.42
CA VAL A 93 11.22 -0.05 26.66
C VAL A 93 11.22 -1.04 27.83
N GLN A 94 12.38 -1.27 28.42
CA GLN A 94 12.50 -2.19 29.55
C GLN A 94 11.60 -1.78 30.72
N GLY A 95 10.78 -2.73 31.18
CA GLY A 95 9.91 -2.53 32.33
C GLY A 95 8.55 -1.90 32.03
N LEU A 96 8.26 -1.62 30.76
CA LEU A 96 6.90 -1.38 30.32
C LEU A 96 6.25 -2.68 29.84
N ASN A 97 4.93 -2.75 29.98
CA ASN A 97 4.05 -3.73 29.34
C ASN A 97 3.09 -2.97 28.44
N GLY A 98 2.91 -3.42 27.20
CA GLY A 98 1.94 -2.84 26.27
C GLY A 98 0.67 -3.67 26.17
N PHE A 99 -0.48 -3.02 26.03
CA PHE A 99 -1.77 -3.64 25.82
C PHE A 99 -2.55 -2.88 24.75
N VAL A 100 -3.26 -3.61 23.89
CA VAL A 100 -4.21 -3.02 22.94
C VAL A 100 -5.62 -3.25 23.43
N VAL A 101 -6.39 -2.16 23.53
CA VAL A 101 -7.81 -2.17 23.88
C VAL A 101 -8.61 -1.83 22.64
N GLN A 102 -9.59 -2.67 22.32
CA GLN A 102 -10.60 -2.40 21.31
C GLN A 102 -11.83 -1.80 21.99
N ALA A 103 -12.39 -0.72 21.45
CA ALA A 103 -13.64 -0.13 21.93
C ALA A 103 -14.44 0.49 20.77
N ASP A 104 -15.73 0.74 20.99
CA ASP A 104 -16.61 1.41 20.04
C ASP A 104 -16.69 2.90 20.37
N ILE A 105 -16.42 3.77 19.40
CA ILE A 105 -16.61 5.22 19.53
C ILE A 105 -17.93 5.61 18.90
N MET A 106 -18.86 6.11 19.71
CA MET A 106 -20.15 6.64 19.29
C MET A 106 -20.13 8.17 19.24
N ASN A 107 -20.43 8.75 18.08
CA ASN A 107 -20.59 10.20 17.90
C ASN A 107 -21.54 10.50 16.74
N ASP A 108 -21.82 11.78 16.47
CA ASP A 108 -22.76 12.19 15.41
C ASP A 108 -22.38 11.68 14.02
N GLN A 109 -21.09 11.46 13.75
CA GLN A 109 -20.60 10.90 12.48
C GLN A 109 -20.73 9.38 12.41
N HIS A 110 -20.74 8.72 13.57
CA HIS A 110 -20.79 7.27 13.75
C HIS A 110 -21.75 6.90 14.88
N PRO A 111 -23.08 7.12 14.71
CA PRO A 111 -24.06 6.87 15.77
C PRO A 111 -24.16 5.37 16.11
N GLU A 112 -23.87 4.51 15.14
CA GLU A 112 -23.83 3.05 15.29
C GLU A 112 -22.58 2.54 16.03
N GLY A 113 -21.61 3.41 16.31
CA GLY A 113 -20.31 3.06 16.88
C GLY A 113 -19.27 2.71 15.80
N LYS A 114 -18.08 3.30 15.94
CA LYS A 114 -16.89 2.97 15.15
C LYS A 114 -15.87 2.25 16.02
N GLN A 115 -15.52 1.02 15.63
CA GLN A 115 -14.50 0.25 16.34
C GLN A 115 -13.10 0.88 16.17
N GLU A 116 -12.49 1.24 17.30
CA GLU A 116 -11.14 1.80 17.37
C GLU A 116 -10.23 0.98 18.30
N LEU A 117 -8.92 1.09 18.08
CA LEU A 117 -7.90 0.46 18.89
C LEU A 117 -7.09 1.52 19.64
N PHE A 118 -6.93 1.32 20.93
CA PHE A 118 -6.12 2.14 21.83
C PHE A 118 -4.93 1.33 22.31
N VAL A 119 -3.73 1.89 22.17
CA VAL A 119 -2.50 1.27 22.68
C VAL A 119 -2.16 1.93 24.01
N PHE A 120 -2.07 1.12 25.07
CA PHE A 120 -1.71 1.55 26.41
C PHE A 120 -0.41 0.92 26.85
N TYR A 121 0.36 1.67 27.64
CA TYR A 121 1.53 1.13 28.32
C TYR A 121 1.38 1.31 29.82
N THR A 122 1.88 0.33 30.56
CA THR A 122 1.93 0.38 32.02
C THR A 122 3.28 -0.14 32.50
N ASP A 123 3.72 0.32 33.67
CA ASP A 123 4.96 -0.15 34.28
C ASP A 123 4.76 -1.54 34.92
N LYS A 124 5.85 -2.16 35.38
CA LYS A 124 5.78 -3.49 36.05
C LYS A 124 4.85 -3.51 37.27
N SER A 125 4.65 -2.38 37.96
CA SER A 125 3.74 -2.33 39.11
C SER A 125 2.26 -2.34 38.72
N SER A 126 1.94 -2.19 37.42
CA SER A 126 0.58 -2.08 36.90
C SER A 126 -0.24 -0.92 37.49
N ARG A 127 0.43 0.03 38.16
CA ARG A 127 -0.20 1.15 38.86
C ARG A 127 -0.32 2.38 37.97
N TYR A 128 0.64 2.59 37.07
CA TYR A 128 0.70 3.79 36.24
C TYR A 128 0.30 3.47 34.81
N LEU A 129 -0.54 4.32 34.23
CA LEU A 129 -0.92 4.26 32.83
C LEU A 129 -0.23 5.41 32.09
N PHE A 130 0.45 5.06 31.01
CA PHE A 130 0.99 6.02 30.06
C PHE A 130 0.04 6.10 28.87
N VAL A 131 -0.63 7.25 28.73
CA VAL A 131 -1.51 7.58 27.61
C VAL A 131 -0.79 8.56 26.70
N GLY A 132 -0.61 8.20 25.43
CA GLY A 132 0.10 9.02 24.46
C GLY A 132 0.81 8.16 23.42
N MET A 133 1.61 8.82 22.58
CA MET A 133 2.39 8.15 21.53
C MET A 133 3.76 7.72 22.09
N LEU A 134 4.16 6.49 21.82
CA LEU A 134 5.54 6.06 22.02
C LEU A 134 6.28 6.19 20.69
N ILE A 135 7.21 7.14 20.62
CA ILE A 135 8.02 7.39 19.41
C ILE A 135 9.44 6.90 19.67
N ASP A 136 9.92 6.02 18.79
CA ASP A 136 11.34 5.69 18.68
C ASP A 136 12.03 6.86 17.98
N MET A 137 12.71 7.70 18.76
CA MET A 137 13.41 8.90 18.26
C MET A 137 14.68 8.55 17.48
N GLU A 138 15.26 7.38 17.68
CA GLU A 138 16.44 6.92 16.92
C GLU A 138 16.02 6.51 15.51
N LYS A 139 14.87 5.83 15.39
CA LYS A 139 14.35 5.34 14.12
C LYS A 139 13.32 6.25 13.46
N GLU A 140 12.92 7.32 14.15
CA GLU A 140 11.86 8.26 13.78
C GLU A 140 10.51 7.57 13.49
N ARG A 141 10.12 6.60 14.35
CA ARG A 141 8.91 5.78 14.14
C ARG A 141 7.93 5.87 15.30
N ASP A 142 6.65 6.02 14.98
CA ASP A 142 5.55 5.91 15.94
C ASP A 142 5.22 4.43 16.21
N LEU A 143 5.65 3.94 17.38
CA LEU A 143 5.42 2.55 17.80
C LEU A 143 3.95 2.26 18.09
N ASN A 144 3.16 3.27 18.51
CA ASN A 144 1.73 3.09 18.72
C ASN A 144 1.02 2.86 17.41
N LEU A 145 1.27 3.70 16.41
CA LEU A 145 0.64 3.57 15.10
C LEU A 145 1.00 2.24 14.44
N MET A 146 2.26 1.79 14.57
CA MET A 146 2.67 0.48 14.08
C MET A 146 1.97 -0.67 14.80
N THR A 147 1.89 -0.61 16.14
CA THR A 147 1.19 -1.61 16.96
C THR A 147 -0.29 -1.67 16.64
N GLU A 148 -0.93 -0.50 16.52
CA GLU A 148 -2.34 -0.37 16.16
C GLU A 148 -2.60 -1.05 14.81
N ARG A 149 -1.80 -0.76 13.79
CA ARG A 149 -1.93 -1.36 12.46
C ARG A 149 -1.70 -2.87 12.48
N TYR A 150 -0.69 -3.33 13.21
CA TYR A 150 -0.39 -4.77 13.36
C TYR A 150 -1.54 -5.54 14.00
N VAL A 151 -2.03 -5.05 15.15
CA VAL A 151 -3.13 -5.69 15.86
C VAL A 151 -4.42 -5.58 15.04
N ARG A 152 -4.68 -4.43 14.40
CA ARG A 152 -5.82 -4.28 13.49
C ARG A 152 -5.76 -5.27 12.33
N GLY A 153 -4.60 -5.45 11.69
CA GLY A 153 -4.41 -6.45 10.63
C GLY A 153 -4.58 -7.88 11.13
N THR A 154 -4.27 -8.15 12.39
CA THR A 154 -4.49 -9.47 13.02
C THR A 154 -5.96 -9.71 13.37
N LEU A 155 -6.70 -8.66 13.72
CA LEU A 155 -8.12 -8.75 14.05
C LEU A 155 -9.05 -8.62 12.84
N ALA A 156 -8.56 -8.10 11.71
CA ALA A 156 -9.39 -7.81 10.56
C ALA A 156 -9.73 -9.08 9.77
N ASP A 157 -11.03 -9.25 9.46
CA ASP A 157 -11.48 -10.24 8.47
C ASP A 157 -10.90 -9.95 7.07
N ASN A 158 -10.64 -8.66 6.79
CA ASN A 158 -10.00 -8.19 5.57
C ASN A 158 -8.84 -7.22 5.90
N PRO A 159 -7.57 -7.65 5.72
CA PRO A 159 -6.37 -6.83 5.93
C PRO A 159 -6.38 -5.46 5.23
N ALA A 160 -7.08 -5.32 4.11
CA ALA A 160 -7.18 -4.06 3.38
C ALA A 160 -7.82 -2.94 4.21
N ASN A 161 -8.71 -3.28 5.16
CA ASN A 161 -9.32 -2.30 6.05
C ASN A 161 -8.37 -1.81 7.15
N ALA A 162 -7.28 -2.53 7.44
CA ALA A 162 -6.29 -2.14 8.44
C ALA A 162 -5.27 -1.12 7.89
N LEU A 163 -5.06 -1.10 6.57
CA LEU A 163 -4.14 -0.18 5.93
C LEU A 163 -4.70 1.25 5.90
N ARG A 164 -3.83 2.24 6.17
CA ARG A 164 -4.15 3.67 6.12
C ARG A 164 -3.30 4.37 5.04
N PRO A 165 -3.65 4.24 3.74
CA PRO A 165 -2.81 4.73 2.65
C PRO A 165 -2.65 6.25 2.60
N GLN A 166 -3.55 7.02 3.23
CA GLN A 166 -3.42 8.47 3.35
C GLN A 166 -2.15 8.93 4.07
N GLY A 167 -1.64 8.11 5.00
CA GLY A 167 -0.39 8.39 5.73
C GLY A 167 0.85 7.75 5.09
N MET A 168 0.71 7.04 3.97
CA MET A 168 1.80 6.42 3.23
C MET A 168 2.36 7.39 2.19
N HIS A 169 3.57 7.17 1.68
CA HIS A 169 4.10 7.94 0.55
C HIS A 169 3.43 7.54 -0.77
N GLY A 170 3.16 8.50 -1.65
CA GLY A 170 2.52 8.20 -2.94
C GLY A 170 2.85 9.21 -4.02
N LEU A 171 2.71 8.76 -5.27
CA LEU A 171 2.85 9.54 -6.48
C LEU A 171 1.47 9.98 -6.95
N VAL A 172 1.28 11.26 -7.24
CA VAL A 172 -0.02 11.79 -7.67
C VAL A 172 -0.02 11.98 -9.17
N VAL A 173 -1.00 11.39 -9.84
CA VAL A 173 -1.41 11.73 -11.20
C VAL A 173 -2.54 12.75 -11.07
N ASP A 174 -2.29 13.96 -11.55
CA ASP A 174 -3.24 15.07 -11.41
C ASP A 174 -4.56 14.79 -12.12
N GLY A 175 -5.65 15.17 -11.47
CA GLY A 175 -7.00 15.14 -12.03
C GLY A 175 -7.25 16.28 -12.99
N SER A 176 -8.52 16.46 -13.37
CA SER A 176 -8.96 17.64 -14.11
C SER A 176 -8.85 18.89 -13.22
N LYS A 177 -8.53 20.05 -13.83
CA LYS A 177 -8.32 21.32 -13.09
C LYS A 177 -9.52 21.78 -12.28
N ASP A 178 -10.73 21.36 -12.68
CA ASP A 178 -12.01 21.68 -12.06
C ASP A 178 -12.46 20.67 -11.00
N SER A 179 -11.73 19.55 -10.83
CA SER A 179 -12.01 18.57 -9.80
C SER A 179 -11.42 19.02 -8.45
N LYS A 180 -12.30 19.27 -7.47
CA LYS A 180 -11.93 19.50 -6.06
C LYS A 180 -12.01 18.23 -5.20
N ALA A 181 -12.39 17.10 -5.79
CA ALA A 181 -12.53 15.85 -5.06
C ALA A 181 -11.16 15.24 -4.75
N ALA A 182 -11.05 14.65 -3.56
CA ALA A 182 -9.82 14.01 -3.10
C ALA A 182 -9.42 12.84 -4.02
N PRO A 183 -8.12 12.59 -4.20
CA PRO A 183 -7.65 11.56 -5.12
C PRO A 183 -8.05 10.16 -4.66
N VAL A 184 -8.33 9.29 -5.63
CA VAL A 184 -8.50 7.85 -5.39
C VAL A 184 -7.13 7.28 -5.05
N GLN A 185 -7.02 6.49 -3.98
CA GLN A 185 -5.74 5.88 -3.62
C GLN A 185 -5.65 4.47 -4.20
N PHE A 186 -4.54 4.19 -4.88
CA PHE A 186 -4.27 2.93 -5.55
C PHE A 186 -2.97 2.34 -4.99
N VAL A 187 -3.10 1.30 -4.18
CA VAL A 187 -1.97 0.61 -3.54
C VAL A 187 -1.57 -0.57 -4.42
N VAL A 188 -0.31 -0.64 -4.82
CA VAL A 188 0.15 -1.64 -5.81
C VAL A 188 1.60 -2.05 -5.60
N ASP A 189 1.89 -3.31 -5.90
CA ASP A 189 3.23 -3.88 -6.03
C ASP A 189 3.48 -4.23 -7.51
N LEU A 190 4.57 -3.70 -8.08
CA LEU A 190 4.94 -3.90 -9.49
C LEU A 190 5.89 -5.09 -9.73
N GLY A 191 6.21 -5.87 -8.69
CA GLY A 191 6.93 -7.13 -8.82
C GLY A 191 6.15 -8.17 -9.61
N HIS A 192 4.83 -8.10 -9.57
CA HIS A 192 3.94 -8.97 -10.34
C HIS A 192 3.45 -8.29 -11.62
N GLU A 193 3.23 -9.09 -12.67
CA GLU A 193 2.62 -8.61 -13.92
C GLU A 193 1.22 -8.05 -13.71
N SER A 194 0.43 -8.66 -12.82
CA SER A 194 -0.90 -8.16 -12.41
C SER A 194 -0.85 -6.72 -11.93
N GLY A 195 0.13 -6.36 -11.09
CA GLY A 195 0.31 -5.00 -10.59
C GLY A 195 0.74 -4.04 -11.69
N ARG A 196 1.71 -4.45 -12.54
CA ARG A 196 2.18 -3.64 -13.68
C ARG A 196 1.05 -3.34 -14.67
N SER A 197 0.31 -4.36 -15.09
CA SER A 197 -0.82 -4.20 -16.00
C SER A 197 -1.93 -3.32 -15.40
N SER A 198 -2.28 -3.54 -14.12
CA SER A 198 -3.30 -2.74 -13.43
C SER A 198 -2.91 -1.26 -13.37
N LEU A 199 -1.65 -0.97 -13.03
CA LEU A 199 -1.10 0.38 -13.03
C LEU A 199 -1.24 1.04 -14.41
N LEU A 200 -0.78 0.38 -15.47
CA LEU A 200 -0.85 0.91 -16.82
C LEU A 200 -2.29 1.24 -17.21
N ASN A 201 -3.22 0.34 -16.92
CA ASN A 201 -4.62 0.48 -17.28
C ASN A 201 -5.29 1.65 -16.55
N VAL A 202 -5.10 1.75 -15.23
CA VAL A 202 -5.73 2.83 -14.45
C VAL A 202 -5.14 4.20 -14.77
N VAL A 203 -3.81 4.31 -14.94
CA VAL A 203 -3.16 5.58 -15.27
C VAL A 203 -3.55 6.04 -16.67
N ARG A 204 -3.54 5.14 -17.67
CA ARG A 204 -3.94 5.49 -19.04
C ARG A 204 -5.42 5.85 -19.12
N LEU A 205 -6.28 5.13 -18.40
CA LEU A 205 -7.71 5.48 -18.32
C LEU A 205 -7.90 6.87 -17.71
N GLN A 206 -7.29 7.14 -16.55
CA GLN A 206 -7.37 8.44 -15.89
C GLN A 206 -6.92 9.57 -16.82
N GLN A 207 -5.77 9.42 -17.49
CA GLN A 207 -5.26 10.40 -18.44
C GLN A 207 -6.19 10.57 -19.65
N SER A 208 -6.80 9.49 -20.13
CA SER A 208 -7.79 9.54 -21.21
C SER A 208 -9.05 10.30 -20.80
N LEU A 209 -9.54 10.12 -19.57
CA LEU A 209 -10.72 10.81 -19.06
C LEU A 209 -10.46 12.32 -18.94
N VAL A 210 -9.30 12.71 -18.39
CA VAL A 210 -8.87 14.12 -18.33
C VAL A 210 -8.77 14.73 -19.73
N LYS A 211 -8.11 14.04 -20.68
CA LYS A 211 -8.00 14.50 -22.07
C LYS A 211 -9.37 14.65 -22.76
N SER A 212 -10.34 13.82 -22.42
CA SER A 212 -11.71 13.88 -22.95
C SER A 212 -12.57 14.98 -22.30
N GLY A 213 -12.01 15.78 -21.38
CA GLY A 213 -12.73 16.86 -20.72
C GLY A 213 -13.67 16.40 -19.60
N LYS A 214 -13.60 15.12 -19.19
CA LYS A 214 -14.38 14.64 -18.04
C LYS A 214 -13.78 15.18 -16.75
N LYS A 215 -14.65 15.63 -15.85
CA LYS A 215 -14.27 15.99 -14.48
C LYS A 215 -13.77 14.74 -13.77
N THR A 216 -12.46 14.65 -13.61
CA THR A 216 -11.76 13.43 -13.20
C THR A 216 -10.93 13.72 -11.96
N ARG A 217 -11.08 12.89 -10.94
CA ARG A 217 -10.31 12.94 -9.70
C ARG A 217 -8.85 12.62 -9.97
N GLY A 218 -7.97 13.12 -9.09
CA GLY A 218 -6.58 12.68 -9.08
C GLY A 218 -6.48 11.19 -8.72
N LEU A 219 -5.38 10.56 -9.15
CA LEU A 219 -5.03 9.20 -8.76
C LEU A 219 -3.75 9.24 -7.93
N ARG A 220 -3.80 8.75 -6.69
CA ARG A 220 -2.66 8.66 -5.80
C ARG A 220 -2.15 7.23 -5.75
N ILE A 221 -0.97 7.00 -6.31
CA ILE A 221 -0.34 5.69 -6.46
C ILE A 221 0.58 5.47 -5.26
N VAL A 222 0.25 4.49 -4.42
CA VAL A 222 1.04 4.08 -3.26
C VAL A 222 1.76 2.79 -3.60
N LEU A 223 3.08 2.87 -3.67
CA LEU A 223 3.93 1.73 -4.03
C LEU A 223 4.31 0.98 -2.77
N VAL A 224 4.16 -0.34 -2.81
CA VAL A 224 4.56 -1.28 -1.75
C VAL A 224 5.31 -2.44 -2.40
N SER A 225 6.22 -3.08 -1.68
CA SER A 225 6.93 -4.26 -2.14
C SER A 225 6.77 -5.40 -1.17
N ALA A 226 6.45 -6.59 -1.70
CA ALA A 226 6.52 -7.85 -0.97
C ALA A 226 7.95 -8.39 -0.80
N GLY A 227 8.97 -7.68 -1.30
CA GLY A 227 10.39 -8.09 -1.21
C GLY A 227 10.79 -9.28 -2.10
N LYS A 228 9.87 -9.87 -2.88
CA LYS A 228 10.16 -11.04 -3.73
C LYS A 228 10.87 -10.72 -5.05
N ASP A 229 10.74 -9.48 -5.54
CA ASP A 229 11.44 -9.01 -6.75
C ASP A 229 12.25 -7.74 -6.43
N GLU A 230 13.54 -7.91 -6.18
CA GLU A 230 14.48 -6.83 -5.86
C GLU A 230 14.59 -5.80 -6.99
N LYS A 231 14.49 -6.22 -8.25
CA LYS A 231 14.54 -5.29 -9.39
C LYS A 231 13.30 -4.43 -9.43
N ALA A 232 12.12 -5.02 -9.23
CA ALA A 232 10.89 -4.24 -9.16
C ALA A 232 10.87 -3.31 -7.94
N THR A 233 11.38 -3.77 -6.80
CA THR A 233 11.57 -2.95 -5.60
C THR A 233 12.47 -1.76 -5.89
N GLY A 234 13.62 -1.99 -6.52
CA GLY A 234 14.52 -0.93 -6.97
C GLY A 234 13.85 0.02 -7.95
N ALA A 235 13.11 -0.48 -8.93
CA ALA A 235 12.42 0.36 -9.93
C ALA A 235 11.34 1.25 -9.30
N MET A 236 10.55 0.71 -8.36
CA MET A 236 9.55 1.47 -7.61
C MET A 236 10.20 2.56 -6.76
N ALA A 237 11.27 2.23 -6.02
CA ALA A 237 12.04 3.19 -5.25
C ALA A 237 12.61 4.30 -6.16
N MET A 238 13.21 3.93 -7.29
CA MET A 238 13.72 4.88 -8.28
C MET A 238 12.64 5.83 -8.79
N ALA A 239 11.44 5.33 -9.13
CA ALA A 239 10.33 6.17 -9.55
C ALA A 239 9.90 7.16 -8.46
N MET A 240 9.85 6.74 -7.19
CA MET A 240 9.58 7.63 -6.06
C MET A 240 10.65 8.72 -5.90
N GLY A 241 11.92 8.35 -6.03
CA GLY A 241 13.03 9.30 -6.01
C GLY A 241 13.01 10.29 -7.18
N TYR A 242 12.73 9.80 -8.39
CA TYR A 242 12.61 10.63 -9.59
C TYR A 242 11.49 11.66 -9.48
N GLN A 243 10.37 11.30 -8.83
CA GLN A 243 9.33 12.28 -8.54
C GLN A 243 9.86 13.47 -7.73
N LYS A 244 10.72 13.22 -6.74
CA LYS A 244 11.32 14.28 -5.92
C LYS A 244 12.40 15.07 -6.65
N VAL A 245 13.21 14.41 -7.48
CA VAL A 245 14.37 15.03 -8.13
C VAL A 245 13.96 15.83 -9.37
N SER A 246 13.03 15.31 -10.18
CA SER A 246 12.71 15.86 -11.50
C SER A 246 11.22 15.87 -11.84
N GLY A 247 10.36 15.31 -11.00
CA GLY A 247 8.91 15.27 -11.24
C GLY A 247 8.46 14.25 -12.27
N ASP A 248 9.36 13.45 -12.86
CA ASP A 248 9.09 12.45 -13.90
C ASP A 248 8.84 11.04 -13.33
N GLY A 249 8.61 10.92 -12.02
CA GLY A 249 8.44 9.62 -11.34
C GLY A 249 7.33 8.75 -11.91
N ILE A 250 6.16 9.33 -12.22
CA ILE A 250 5.07 8.62 -12.90
C ILE A 250 5.49 8.09 -14.27
N GLN A 251 6.22 8.88 -15.05
CA GLN A 251 6.69 8.46 -16.39
C GLN A 251 7.66 7.27 -16.28
N ARG A 252 8.59 7.32 -15.30
CA ARG A 252 9.51 6.21 -15.01
C ARG A 252 8.75 4.95 -14.59
N LEU A 253 7.76 5.12 -13.71
CA LEU A 253 6.93 4.01 -13.24
C LEU A 253 6.18 3.34 -14.39
N MET A 254 5.60 4.13 -15.30
CA MET A 254 4.92 3.64 -16.50
C MET A 254 5.89 2.91 -17.44
N GLU A 255 7.08 3.46 -17.68
CA GLU A 255 8.11 2.80 -18.50
C GLU A 255 8.54 1.45 -17.90
N PHE A 256 8.68 1.38 -16.57
CA PHE A 256 8.96 0.11 -15.89
C PHE A 256 7.80 -0.87 -15.95
N ALA A 257 6.56 -0.41 -15.80
CA ALA A 257 5.41 -1.28 -15.91
C ALA A 257 5.25 -1.87 -17.32
N GLU A 258 5.60 -1.10 -18.37
CA GLU A 258 5.60 -1.56 -19.77
C GLU A 258 6.74 -2.53 -20.08
N LYS A 259 7.98 -2.18 -19.72
CA LYS A 259 9.19 -2.92 -20.15
C LYS A 259 9.68 -3.94 -19.12
N GLY A 260 9.20 -3.85 -17.88
CA GLY A 260 9.62 -4.72 -16.78
C GLY A 260 11.14 -4.72 -16.58
N LYS A 261 11.73 -5.92 -16.64
CA LYS A 261 13.16 -6.10 -16.37
C LYS A 261 14.06 -5.55 -17.47
N ASP A 262 13.50 -5.22 -18.64
CA ASP A 262 14.21 -4.70 -19.81
C ASP A 262 14.26 -3.16 -19.84
N THR A 263 13.84 -2.51 -18.76
CA THR A 263 13.87 -1.05 -18.65
C THR A 263 15.33 -0.52 -18.66
N PRO A 264 15.71 0.35 -19.62
CA PRO A 264 17.12 0.70 -19.84
C PRO A 264 17.82 1.39 -18.66
N TRP A 265 17.10 2.13 -17.82
CA TRP A 265 17.68 2.83 -16.67
C TRP A 265 17.86 1.94 -15.43
N MET A 266 17.35 0.70 -15.48
CA MET A 266 17.56 -0.34 -14.45
C MET A 266 18.82 -1.18 -14.71
N GLU A 267 19.56 -0.91 -15.79
CA GLU A 267 20.80 -1.62 -16.07
C GLU A 267 21.86 -1.38 -14.97
N PRO A 268 22.49 -2.44 -14.41
CA PRO A 268 23.48 -2.29 -13.34
C PRO A 268 24.66 -1.40 -13.70
N SER A 269 25.06 -1.40 -14.98
CA SER A 269 26.16 -0.57 -15.52
C SER A 269 25.85 0.93 -15.35
N ARG A 270 24.59 1.33 -15.53
CA ARG A 270 24.11 2.71 -15.44
C ARG A 270 23.91 3.13 -13.99
N LEU A 271 23.27 2.28 -13.17
CA LEU A 271 23.09 2.52 -11.73
C LEU A 271 24.43 2.80 -11.02
N ARG A 272 25.52 2.14 -11.44
CA ARG A 272 26.86 2.37 -10.88
C ARG A 272 27.51 3.68 -11.31
N LYS A 273 27.19 4.19 -12.51
CA LYS A 273 27.88 5.34 -13.11
C LYS A 273 27.11 6.66 -12.98
N GLU A 274 25.78 6.62 -12.99
CA GLU A 274 24.97 7.83 -13.05
C GLU A 274 24.59 8.33 -11.64
N ALA A 275 25.11 9.50 -11.27
CA ALA A 275 24.85 10.12 -9.96
C ALA A 275 23.35 10.39 -9.72
N LYS A 276 22.62 10.82 -10.75
CA LYS A 276 21.16 11.05 -10.67
C LYS A 276 20.38 9.78 -10.35
N LEU A 277 20.78 8.63 -10.94
CA LEU A 277 20.15 7.35 -10.64
C LEU A 277 20.37 6.97 -9.17
N LYS A 278 21.61 7.10 -8.67
CA LYS A 278 21.91 6.83 -7.26
C LYS A 278 21.14 7.72 -6.29
N GLN A 279 21.05 9.01 -6.61
CA GLN A 279 20.30 9.96 -5.80
C GLN A 279 18.80 9.62 -5.74
N ALA A 280 18.19 9.31 -6.89
CA ALA A 280 16.80 8.86 -6.94
C ALA A 280 16.59 7.58 -6.12
N MET A 281 17.48 6.59 -6.25
CA MET A 281 17.41 5.34 -5.48
C MET A 281 17.44 5.62 -3.97
N GLY A 282 18.41 6.42 -3.51
CA GLY A 282 18.59 6.74 -2.10
C GLY A 282 17.41 7.52 -1.50
N LEU A 283 16.77 8.39 -2.27
CA LEU A 283 15.59 9.14 -1.80
C LEU A 283 14.33 8.28 -1.74
N GLY A 284 14.15 7.38 -2.70
CA GLY A 284 12.94 6.60 -2.82
C GLY A 284 12.94 5.29 -2.03
N ILE A 285 14.11 4.71 -1.74
CA ILE A 285 14.20 3.42 -1.05
C ILE A 285 13.58 3.51 0.35
N PHE A 286 13.84 4.57 1.10
CA PHE A 286 13.27 4.77 2.43
C PHE A 286 11.75 4.97 2.38
N GLN A 287 11.23 5.62 1.33
CA GLN A 287 9.79 5.80 1.18
C GLN A 287 9.08 4.50 0.83
N LEU A 288 9.70 3.69 -0.04
CA LEU A 288 9.17 2.38 -0.40
C LEU A 288 9.27 1.42 0.78
N GLU A 289 10.37 1.46 1.54
CA GLU A 289 10.56 0.66 2.75
C GLU A 289 9.49 1.00 3.79
N ASP A 290 9.27 2.29 4.08
CA ASP A 290 8.21 2.70 5.01
C ASP A 290 6.84 2.21 4.55
N ASN A 291 6.48 2.44 3.28
CA ASN A 291 5.22 1.93 2.73
C ASN A 291 5.09 0.41 2.85
N SER A 292 6.16 -0.33 2.53
CA SER A 292 6.16 -1.79 2.57
C SER A 292 6.04 -2.29 4.02
N ASN A 293 6.68 -1.62 4.97
CA ASN A 293 6.51 -1.88 6.40
C ASN A 293 5.05 -1.65 6.84
N GLN A 294 4.40 -0.58 6.38
CA GLN A 294 2.99 -0.31 6.70
C GLN A 294 2.06 -1.39 6.11
N ALA A 295 2.29 -1.82 4.87
CA ALA A 295 1.55 -2.91 4.22
C ALA A 295 1.71 -4.24 4.97
N MET A 296 2.93 -4.52 5.40
CA MET A 296 3.30 -5.70 6.15
C MET A 296 2.66 -5.71 7.55
N LEU A 297 2.66 -4.57 8.25
CA LEU A 297 1.95 -4.41 9.53
C LEU A 297 0.45 -4.61 9.36
N ALA A 298 -0.14 -4.11 8.27
CA ALA A 298 -1.54 -4.36 7.97
C ALA A 298 -1.84 -5.84 7.61
N ARG A 299 -0.82 -6.70 7.50
CA ARG A 299 -0.89 -8.11 7.09
C ARG A 299 -1.54 -8.28 5.71
N LEU A 300 -1.25 -7.35 4.79
CA LEU A 300 -1.77 -7.46 3.43
C LEU A 300 -1.29 -8.75 2.79
N ASP A 301 -2.23 -9.54 2.30
CA ASP A 301 -2.01 -10.79 1.60
C ASP A 301 -2.36 -10.67 0.11
N THR A 302 -2.83 -9.50 -0.34
CA THR A 302 -3.39 -9.31 -1.67
C THR A 302 -3.18 -7.88 -2.18
N LEU A 303 -2.74 -7.76 -3.44
CA LEU A 303 -2.64 -6.49 -4.18
C LEU A 303 -3.09 -6.68 -5.64
N PRO A 304 -3.57 -5.61 -6.33
CA PRO A 304 -3.68 -4.22 -5.85
C PRO A 304 -4.91 -3.97 -4.96
N LEU A 305 -4.90 -2.83 -4.24
CA LEU A 305 -6.03 -2.34 -3.43
C LEU A 305 -6.43 -0.92 -3.84
N VAL A 306 -7.71 -0.60 -3.66
CA VAL A 306 -8.29 0.69 -4.02
C VAL A 306 -8.99 1.29 -2.81
N TYR A 307 -8.79 2.58 -2.60
CA TYR A 307 -9.45 3.33 -1.54
C TYR A 307 -10.12 4.58 -2.11
N ASP A 308 -11.40 4.73 -1.80
CA ASP A 308 -12.16 5.95 -2.10
C ASP A 308 -11.94 6.95 -0.97
N THR A 309 -11.49 8.16 -1.33
CA THR A 309 -11.28 9.26 -0.39
C THR A 309 -12.45 10.24 -0.47
N LYS A 310 -13.19 10.41 0.64
CA LYS A 310 -14.26 11.41 0.76
C LYS A 310 -13.98 12.32 1.95
N GLY A 311 -13.51 13.54 1.67
CA GLY A 311 -13.02 14.44 2.71
C GLY A 311 -11.82 13.82 3.43
N GLU A 312 -11.88 13.74 4.76
CA GLU A 312 -10.86 13.10 5.60
C GLU A 312 -11.04 11.57 5.70
N SER A 313 -12.18 11.04 5.26
CA SER A 313 -12.46 9.60 5.31
C SER A 313 -11.83 8.87 4.13
N VAL A 314 -11.16 7.76 4.41
CA VAL A 314 -10.58 6.85 3.43
C VAL A 314 -11.18 5.48 3.65
N LYS A 315 -11.86 4.95 2.65
CA LYS A 315 -12.53 3.65 2.74
C LYS A 315 -12.01 2.71 1.67
N TYR A 316 -11.61 1.52 2.07
CA TYR A 316 -11.34 0.44 1.14
C TYR A 316 -12.59 0.14 0.30
N VAL A 317 -12.40 0.03 -1.02
CA VAL A 317 -13.44 -0.40 -1.94
C VAL A 317 -12.94 -1.64 -2.69
N MET A 318 -13.86 -2.55 -3.00
CA MET A 318 -13.53 -3.69 -3.83
C MET A 318 -12.88 -3.23 -5.14
N LEU A 319 -11.86 -3.96 -5.58
CA LEU A 319 -11.15 -3.66 -6.81
C LEU A 319 -12.17 -3.58 -7.96
N PRO A 320 -12.27 -2.45 -8.68
CA PRO A 320 -13.23 -2.33 -9.78
C PRO A 320 -12.93 -3.36 -10.87
N GLN A 321 -13.97 -4.05 -11.34
CA GLN A 321 -13.85 -5.22 -12.23
C GLN A 321 -14.00 -4.85 -13.71
N SER A 322 -14.49 -3.64 -13.99
CA SER A 322 -14.71 -3.15 -15.34
C SER A 322 -14.18 -1.72 -15.53
N ARG A 323 -14.01 -1.32 -16.80
CA ARG A 323 -13.65 0.07 -17.15
C ARG A 323 -14.69 1.06 -16.66
N GLN A 324 -15.97 0.68 -16.73
CA GLN A 324 -17.07 1.54 -16.31
C GLN A 324 -17.06 1.74 -14.79
N ASP A 325 -16.69 0.72 -14.02
CA ASP A 325 -16.55 0.82 -12.57
C ASP A 325 -15.42 1.81 -12.22
N TRP A 326 -14.28 1.69 -12.90
CA TRP A 326 -13.15 2.61 -12.74
C TRP A 326 -13.50 4.04 -13.14
N GLU A 327 -14.19 4.21 -14.26
CA GLU A 327 -14.64 5.51 -14.73
C GLU A 327 -15.59 6.14 -13.71
N THR A 328 -16.57 5.38 -13.23
CA THR A 328 -17.49 5.83 -12.18
C THR A 328 -16.75 6.25 -10.91
N LEU A 329 -15.73 5.50 -10.50
CA LEU A 329 -14.94 5.82 -9.31
C LEU A 329 -14.12 7.11 -9.50
N LEU A 330 -13.53 7.28 -10.69
CA LEU A 330 -12.65 8.41 -11.03
C LEU A 330 -13.41 9.70 -11.36
N THR A 331 -14.68 9.65 -11.76
CA THR A 331 -15.47 10.83 -12.13
C THR A 331 -16.55 11.21 -11.10
N ARG A 332 -16.50 10.63 -9.90
CA ARG A 332 -17.36 11.01 -8.76
C ARG A 332 -17.06 12.42 -8.25
#